data_AF-W1PE89-F1
#
_entry.id   AF-W1PE89-F1
#
_cell.length_a   1.000
_cell.length_b   1.000
_cell.length_c   1.000
_cell.angle_alpha   90.00
_cell.angle_beta   90.00
_cell.angle_gamma   90.00
#
_symmetry.space_group_name_H-M   'P 1'
#
loop_
_entity.id
_entity.type
_entity.pdbx_description
1 polymer ?
#
loop_
_entity_poly.entity_id
_entity_poly.type
_entity_poly.pdbx_seq_one_letter_code
_entity_poly.pdbx_strand_id
1 'polypeptide(L)'
;GKELPDRVDDSCSKEDIVVYQGPTAPLPSGIPTYTVQVLNVCASGHPISAIHLACGWFSSARMVNPSTFRRLGYNDCLLNDGGPLAPGSSLSFQYANTYRYPLSVSSVVCH
;
A
#
# COMPACT_ATOMS: atom_id res chain seq x y z
N GLY A 1 -14.78 23.01 19.08
CA GLY A 1 -13.43 22.44 19.12
C GLY A 1 -13.56 20.97 19.42
N LYS A 2 -13.03 20.11 18.56
CA LYS A 2 -12.89 18.69 18.86
C LYS A 2 -11.41 18.40 18.65
N GLU A 3 -10.69 18.40 19.76
CA GLU A 3 -9.27 18.07 19.85
C GLU A 3 -9.07 16.73 19.13
N LEU A 4 -8.22 16.71 18.09
CA LEU A 4 -7.64 15.46 17.63
C LEU A 4 -6.66 15.04 18.73
N PRO A 5 -6.58 13.75 19.09
CA PRO A 5 -5.55 13.32 20.01
C PRO A 5 -4.21 13.53 19.30
N ASP A 6 -3.42 14.49 19.78
CA ASP A 6 -1.99 14.60 19.49
C ASP A 6 -1.34 13.29 19.93
N ARG A 7 -1.31 12.31 19.02
CA ARG A 7 -0.40 11.18 19.15
C ARG A 7 1.01 11.74 18.97
N VAL A 8 1.57 12.22 20.07
CA VAL A 8 3.02 12.26 20.26
C VAL A 8 3.45 10.82 20.52
N ASP A 9 3.25 9.96 19.52
CA ASP A 9 4.00 8.72 19.41
C ASP A 9 5.24 9.10 18.60
N ASP A 10 6.37 9.20 19.28
CA ASP A 10 7.64 9.63 18.68
C ASP A 10 8.14 8.62 17.63
N SER A 11 7.51 7.44 17.56
CA SER A 11 7.79 6.36 16.63
C SER A 11 6.73 6.23 15.54
N CYS A 12 7.16 5.93 14.32
CA CYS A 12 6.26 5.42 13.30
C CYS A 12 5.88 3.96 13.60
N SER A 13 4.74 3.54 13.08
CA SER A 13 4.20 2.19 13.17
C SER A 13 3.61 1.72 11.85
N LYS A 14 3.16 0.47 11.77
CA LYS A 14 2.47 -0.03 10.56
C LYS A 14 1.10 0.62 10.36
N GLU A 15 0.48 1.10 11.44
CA GLU A 15 -0.80 1.80 11.41
C GLU A 15 -0.71 3.15 10.69
N ASP A 16 0.50 3.71 10.58
CA ASP A 16 0.80 4.93 9.82
C ASP A 16 0.96 4.69 8.32
N ILE A 17 0.86 3.43 7.86
CA ILE A 17 0.72 3.10 6.45
C ILE A 17 -0.76 2.88 6.13
N VAL A 18 -1.35 3.83 5.38
CA VAL A 18 -2.75 3.77 4.99
C VAL A 18 -2.88 3.28 3.55
N VAL A 19 -3.71 2.26 3.35
CA VAL A 19 -3.99 1.68 2.03
C VAL A 19 -5.41 2.02 1.61
N TYR A 20 -5.55 2.86 0.58
CA TYR A 20 -6.81 3.08 -0.12
C TYR A 20 -6.87 2.22 -1.37
N GLN A 21 -8.06 1.72 -1.68
CA GLN A 21 -8.32 1.19 -3.02
C GLN A 21 -9.71 1.59 -3.50
N GLY A 22 -9.83 1.81 -4.81
CA GLY A 22 -11.08 2.19 -5.46
C GLY A 22 -11.17 1.62 -6.88
N PRO A 23 -12.38 1.36 -7.38
CA PRO A 23 -12.57 0.97 -8.77
C PRO A 23 -12.17 2.11 -9.70
N THR A 24 -11.63 1.76 -10.87
CA THR A 24 -11.34 2.67 -11.97
C THR A 24 -11.86 2.08 -13.28
N ALA A 25 -11.62 2.74 -14.41
CA ALA A 25 -12.04 2.26 -15.72
C ALA A 25 -11.57 0.81 -15.94
N PRO A 26 -12.47 -0.12 -16.31
CA PRO A 26 -12.09 -1.49 -16.60
C PRO A 26 -11.17 -1.56 -17.82
N LEU A 27 -10.49 -2.69 -17.99
CA LEU A 27 -9.77 -2.96 -19.23
C LEU A 27 -10.75 -3.02 -20.42
N PRO A 28 -10.28 -2.81 -21.67
CA PRO A 28 -11.13 -2.98 -22.86
C PRO A 28 -11.78 -4.36 -22.96
N SER A 29 -11.19 -5.38 -22.34
CA SER A 29 -11.74 -6.73 -22.22
C SER A 29 -12.90 -6.86 -21.21
N GLY A 30 -13.24 -5.80 -20.48
CA GLY A 30 -14.26 -5.79 -19.43
C GLY A 30 -13.77 -6.23 -18.05
N ILE A 31 -12.50 -6.61 -17.89
CA ILE A 31 -11.96 -6.99 -16.58
C ILE A 31 -11.93 -5.76 -15.66
N PRO A 32 -12.49 -5.84 -14.43
CA PRO A 32 -12.46 -4.74 -13.48
C PRO A 32 -11.02 -4.31 -13.16
N THR A 33 -10.83 -3.00 -12.99
CA THR A 33 -9.55 -2.41 -12.58
C THR A 33 -9.73 -1.68 -11.25
N TYR A 34 -8.72 -1.78 -10.40
CA TYR A 34 -8.67 -1.12 -9.11
C TYR A 34 -7.37 -0.29 -9.00
N THR A 35 -7.52 0.96 -8.57
CA THR A 35 -6.39 1.81 -8.17
C THR A 35 -6.13 1.57 -6.69
N VAL A 36 -4.87 1.34 -6.33
CA VAL A 36 -4.37 1.28 -4.97
C VAL A 36 -3.51 2.51 -4.71
N GLN A 37 -3.73 3.17 -3.59
CA GLN A 37 -2.87 4.23 -3.09
C GLN A 37 -2.41 3.88 -1.69
N VAL A 38 -1.10 3.93 -1.47
CA VAL A 38 -0.48 3.68 -0.17
C VAL A 38 0.18 4.96 0.30
N LEU A 39 -0.12 5.40 1.52
CA LEU A 39 0.40 6.65 2.08
C LEU A 39 1.17 6.36 3.37
N ASN A 40 2.29 7.05 3.56
CA ASN A 40 2.91 7.18 4.88
C ASN A 40 2.37 8.44 5.55
N VAL A 41 1.57 8.27 6.60
CA VAL A 41 0.96 9.36 7.39
C VAL A 41 1.63 9.56 8.75
N CYS A 42 2.81 8.97 8.96
CA CYS A 42 3.52 9.06 10.22
C CYS A 42 3.83 10.51 10.60
N ALA A 43 3.38 10.91 11.79
CA ALA A 43 3.49 12.28 12.28
C ALA A 43 4.90 12.65 12.78
N SER A 44 5.73 11.67 13.19
CA SER A 44 7.07 11.92 13.71
C SER A 44 8.11 12.29 12.64
N GLY A 45 7.74 12.25 11.35
CA GLY A 45 8.60 12.70 10.26
C GLY A 45 9.64 11.66 9.81
N HIS A 46 9.53 10.41 10.26
CA HIS A 46 10.44 9.35 9.82
C HIS A 46 9.93 8.59 8.58
N PRO A 47 10.84 8.19 7.67
CA PRO A 47 10.49 7.32 6.55
C PRO A 47 10.19 5.89 7.03
N ILE A 48 9.28 5.22 6.34
CA ILE A 48 8.95 3.82 6.60
C ILE A 48 9.36 2.98 5.39
N SER A 49 10.16 1.94 5.59
CA SER A 49 10.65 1.05 4.53
C SER A 49 10.18 -0.39 4.75
N ALA A 50 10.58 -1.30 3.84
CA ALA A 50 10.24 -2.72 3.90
C ALA A 50 8.76 -2.94 4.22
N ILE A 51 7.89 -2.22 3.49
CA ILE A 51 6.45 -2.26 3.70
C ILE A 51 5.91 -3.52 3.01
N HIS A 52 5.49 -4.49 3.81
CA HIS A 52 4.83 -5.70 3.35
C HIS A 52 3.32 -5.58 3.49
N LEU A 53 2.60 -6.02 2.47
CA LEU A 53 1.16 -6.16 2.46
C LEU A 53 0.74 -7.62 2.45
N ALA A 54 -0.21 -7.97 3.31
CA ALA A 54 -1.01 -9.18 3.16
C ALA A 54 -1.88 -9.05 1.91
N CYS A 55 -1.61 -9.89 0.91
CA CYS A 55 -2.20 -9.80 -0.43
C CYS A 55 -2.81 -11.11 -0.94
N GLY A 56 -2.89 -12.14 -0.11
CA GLY A 56 -3.37 -13.48 -0.47
C GLY A 56 -2.67 -14.05 -1.71
N TRP A 57 -3.47 -14.62 -2.62
CA TRP A 57 -3.04 -15.08 -3.95
C TRP A 57 -3.13 -13.95 -4.99
N PHE A 58 -2.61 -12.75 -4.67
CA PHE A 58 -2.71 -11.58 -5.55
C PHE A 58 -2.33 -11.92 -6.99
N SER A 59 -3.17 -11.58 -7.96
CA SER A 59 -2.90 -11.78 -9.38
C SER A 59 -3.54 -10.65 -10.16
N SER A 60 -2.95 -10.30 -11.31
CA SER A 60 -3.49 -9.27 -12.19
C SER A 60 -3.40 -9.64 -13.66
N ALA A 61 -4.47 -9.32 -14.40
CA ALA A 61 -4.53 -9.41 -15.85
C ALA A 61 -3.73 -8.30 -16.56
N ARG A 62 -3.31 -7.26 -15.83
CA ARG A 62 -2.43 -6.20 -16.32
C ARG A 62 -1.09 -6.28 -15.59
N MET A 63 0.00 -5.96 -16.30
CA MET A 63 1.32 -5.83 -15.69
C MET A 63 1.33 -4.70 -14.66
N VAL A 64 1.70 -5.04 -13.43
CA VAL A 64 2.01 -4.10 -12.34
C VAL A 64 3.53 -3.92 -12.30
N ASN A 65 4.02 -2.70 -12.14
CA ASN A 65 5.47 -2.46 -12.06
C ASN A 65 6.05 -3.14 -10.82
N PRO A 66 6.98 -4.12 -10.96
CA PRO A 66 7.52 -4.88 -9.83
C PRO A 66 8.38 -4.04 -8.86
N SER A 67 8.86 -2.87 -9.29
CA SER A 67 9.54 -1.91 -8.41
C SER A 67 8.56 -1.13 -7.54
N THR A 68 7.27 -1.04 -7.90
CA THR A 68 6.26 -0.37 -7.08
C THR A 68 5.49 -1.35 -6.20
N PHE A 69 5.12 -2.51 -6.74
CA PHE A 69 4.42 -3.57 -6.01
C PHE A 69 4.73 -4.94 -6.64
N ARG A 70 5.17 -5.90 -5.83
CA ARG A 70 5.36 -7.29 -6.29
C ARG A 70 4.98 -8.31 -5.22
N ARG A 71 4.46 -9.46 -5.65
CA ARG A 71 4.20 -10.61 -4.78
C ARG A 71 5.50 -11.40 -4.60
N LEU A 72 5.97 -11.54 -3.36
CA LEU A 72 7.14 -12.37 -3.01
C LEU A 72 6.72 -13.83 -2.78
N GLY A 73 5.54 -14.03 -2.21
CA GLY A 73 5.01 -15.35 -1.88
C GLY A 73 3.51 -15.33 -1.62
N TYR A 74 2.96 -16.43 -1.11
CA TYR A 74 1.57 -16.43 -0.67
C TYR A 74 1.38 -15.42 0.47
N ASN A 75 0.42 -14.52 0.29
CA ASN A 75 0.05 -13.50 1.26
C ASN A 75 1.19 -12.54 1.66
N ASP A 76 2.22 -12.44 0.83
CA ASP A 76 3.35 -11.53 1.04
C ASP A 76 3.65 -10.75 -0.24
N CYS A 77 3.38 -9.44 -0.20
CA CYS A 77 3.67 -8.50 -1.27
C CYS A 77 4.50 -7.32 -0.76
N LEU A 78 5.51 -6.94 -1.51
CA LEU A 78 6.45 -5.87 -1.17
C LEU A 78 6.14 -4.61 -1.98
N LEU A 79 6.13 -3.46 -1.29
CA LEU A 79 6.01 -2.14 -1.90
C LEU A 79 7.37 -1.49 -2.12
N ASN A 80 7.44 -0.62 -3.14
CA ASN A 80 8.54 0.30 -3.39
C ASN A 80 9.93 -0.37 -3.40
N ASP A 81 10.00 -1.63 -3.85
CA ASP A 81 11.22 -2.44 -3.82
C ASP A 81 11.87 -2.56 -2.43
N GLY A 82 11.08 -2.40 -1.36
CA GLY A 82 11.55 -2.36 0.02
C GLY A 82 12.16 -1.02 0.45
N GLY A 83 12.29 -0.07 -0.47
CA GLY A 83 12.81 1.27 -0.19
C GLY A 83 11.87 2.12 0.68
N PRO A 84 12.40 3.19 1.30
CA PRO A 84 11.64 4.06 2.18
C PRO A 84 10.55 4.82 1.43
N LEU A 85 9.37 4.92 2.04
CA LEU A 85 8.34 5.87 1.70
C LEU A 85 8.43 7.04 2.70
N ALA A 86 8.76 8.22 2.20
CA ALA A 86 8.91 9.42 3.04
C ALA A 86 7.56 9.85 3.67
N PRO A 87 7.56 10.54 4.81
CA PRO A 87 6.34 11.07 5.43
C PRO A 87 5.56 11.95 4.45
N GLY A 88 4.23 11.83 4.46
CA GLY A 88 3.34 12.55 3.54
C GLY A 88 3.42 12.11 2.08
N SER A 89 4.32 11.19 1.73
CA SER A 89 4.44 10.67 0.37
C SER A 89 3.46 9.51 0.14
N SER A 90 3.15 9.28 -1.13
CA SER A 90 2.30 8.17 -1.54
C SER A 90 2.88 7.41 -2.72
N LEU A 91 2.55 6.13 -2.79
CA LEU A 91 2.80 5.27 -3.93
C LEU A 91 1.45 4.80 -4.48
N SER A 92 1.31 4.79 -5.81
CA SER A 92 0.08 4.37 -6.48
C SER A 92 0.38 3.34 -7.55
N PHE A 93 -0.50 2.35 -7.67
CA PHE A 93 -0.49 1.38 -8.75
C PHE A 93 -1.90 0.93 -9.07
N GLN A 94 -2.09 0.34 -10.26
CA GLN A 94 -3.37 -0.21 -10.68
C GLN A 94 -3.21 -1.70 -10.96
N TYR A 95 -4.22 -2.49 -10.59
CA TYR A 95 -4.31 -3.89 -10.96
C TYR A 95 -5.69 -4.18 -11.54
N ALA A 96 -5.74 -5.09 -12.50
CA ALA A 96 -6.98 -5.62 -13.06
C ALA A 96 -7.21 -7.06 -12.59
N ASN A 97 -8.37 -7.36 -12.01
CA ASN A 97 -8.78 -8.70 -11.61
C ASN A 97 -10.30 -8.78 -11.48
N THR A 98 -10.86 -10.00 -11.44
CA THR A 98 -12.31 -10.23 -11.31
C THR A 98 -12.89 -9.75 -9.98
N TYR A 99 -12.05 -9.56 -8.95
CA TYR A 99 -12.42 -9.02 -7.66
C TYR A 99 -11.30 -8.18 -7.04
N ARG A 100 -11.69 -7.32 -6.10
CA ARG A 100 -10.79 -6.50 -5.29
C ARG A 100 -10.12 -7.35 -4.22
N TYR A 101 -8.79 -7.29 -4.11
CA TYR A 101 -8.06 -7.95 -3.03
C TYR A 101 -8.17 -7.18 -1.71
N PRO A 102 -8.32 -7.85 -0.55
CA PRO A 102 -8.33 -7.23 0.77
C PRO A 102 -6.90 -6.91 1.25
N LEU A 103 -6.22 -6.00 0.53
CA LEU A 103 -4.86 -5.58 0.86
C LEU A 103 -4.82 -4.91 2.25
N SER A 104 -3.92 -5.37 3.11
CA SER A 104 -3.69 -4.82 4.44
C SER A 104 -2.20 -4.87 4.79
N VAL A 105 -1.73 -3.95 5.64
CA VAL A 105 -0.32 -3.88 6.04
C VAL A 105 0.01 -5.01 7.01
N SER A 106 0.99 -5.84 6.67
CA SER A 106 1.42 -6.95 7.51
C SER A 106 2.62 -6.56 8.40
N SER A 107 3.63 -5.92 7.82
CA SER A 107 4.82 -5.47 8.54
C SER A 107 5.50 -4.28 7.87
N VAL A 108 6.27 -3.53 8.64
CA VAL A 108 7.07 -2.38 8.19
C VAL A 108 8.38 -2.32 8.98
N VAL A 109 9.32 -1.52 8.49
CA VAL A 109 10.50 -1.08 9.24
C VAL A 109 10.48 0.44 9.35
N CYS A 110 10.51 0.94 10.58
CA CYS A 110 10.58 2.37 10.89
C CYS A 110 12.03 2.72 11.21
N HIS A 111 12.47 3.90 10.76
CA HIS A 111 13.83 4.42 10.96
C HIS A 111 13.84 5.60 11.91
#